data_AF-A0A8J9YV16-F1
#
_entry.id   AF-A0A8J9YV16-F1
#
_cell.length_a   1.000
_cell.length_b   1.000
_cell.length_c   1.000
_cell.angle_alpha   90.00
_cell.angle_beta   90.00
_cell.angle_gamma   90.00
#
_symmetry.space_group_name_H-M   'P 1'
#
loop_
_entity.id
_entity.type
_entity.pdbx_description
1 polymer ?
#
loop_
_entity_poly.entity_id
_entity_poly.type
_entity_poly.pdbx_seq_one_letter_code
_entity_poly.pdbx_strand_id
1 'polypeptide(L)'
;MAATTATCRSRGSQLILVLRVLCVLAVVTCYPCQSSIQHHIDILWNYLRHQVLYQTVYFETWFVVLCYSIIALVPEAMAQVSCFSRYRLERSSAAPRPSIPQLMTEGTLYMLPLAALDTVIVKRFPDVPEDVLKLKRLDWIQRERALPECAPSLGQLVWQVAAALIIYDAMFYVIHYSVHRNAFLYRTIHAPHHDHPAGLHGRVTNRLTVAERLALVLSANFSLRLVCAHPLSRTVFIVVFIGLLVENHAGFDLPWSYDKIIPFGIMGGAARHHAHHVYGARQYQPFFTYIDNYMEQSAQHPSVKENNL
;
A
#
# COMPACT_ATOMS: atom_id res chain seq x y z
N MET A 1 -22.42 29.10 -14.94
CA MET A 1 -21.95 27.97 -14.10
C MET A 1 -21.95 26.62 -14.83
N ALA A 2 -22.93 26.28 -15.68
CA ALA A 2 -22.97 24.99 -16.40
C ALA A 2 -21.91 24.81 -17.53
N ALA A 3 -21.48 25.91 -18.19
CA ALA A 3 -20.48 25.84 -19.27
C ALA A 3 -19.06 25.55 -18.74
N THR A 4 -18.74 26.01 -17.52
CA THR A 4 -17.43 25.85 -16.87
C THR A 4 -17.22 24.43 -16.33
N THR A 5 -18.30 23.76 -15.90
CA THR A 5 -18.26 22.36 -15.43
C THR A 5 -18.14 21.37 -16.59
N ALA A 6 -18.79 21.63 -17.73
CA ALA A 6 -18.69 20.77 -18.93
C ALA A 6 -17.29 20.79 -19.57
N THR A 7 -16.69 21.97 -19.68
CA THR A 7 -15.32 22.13 -20.21
C THR A 7 -14.27 21.48 -19.30
N CYS A 8 -14.42 21.58 -17.98
CA CYS A 8 -13.52 20.94 -17.02
C CYS A 8 -13.63 19.39 -17.05
N ARG A 9 -14.84 18.84 -17.18
CA ARG A 9 -15.06 17.39 -17.37
C ARG A 9 -14.42 16.87 -18.68
N SER A 10 -14.52 17.61 -19.78
CA SER A 10 -13.94 17.22 -21.07
C SER A 10 -12.40 17.18 -21.04
N ARG A 11 -11.75 18.16 -20.40
CA ARG A 11 -10.28 18.21 -20.25
C ARG A 11 -9.75 17.11 -19.33
N GLY A 12 -10.46 16.80 -18.24
CA GLY A 12 -10.11 15.69 -17.36
C GLY A 12 -10.18 14.34 -18.08
N SER A 13 -11.20 14.13 -18.91
CA SER A 13 -11.35 12.92 -19.71
C SER A 13 -10.24 12.73 -20.74
N GLN A 14 -9.82 13.80 -21.43
CA GLN A 14 -8.70 13.74 -22.38
C GLN A 14 -7.36 13.47 -21.69
N LEU A 15 -7.09 14.10 -20.55
CA LEU A 15 -5.88 13.85 -19.77
C LEU A 15 -5.78 12.39 -19.32
N ILE A 16 -6.88 11.83 -18.78
CA ILE A 16 -6.92 10.42 -18.37
C ILE A 16 -6.66 9.49 -19.56
N LEU A 17 -7.25 9.78 -20.73
CA LEU A 17 -7.01 8.98 -21.92
C LEU A 17 -5.53 9.01 -22.33
N VAL A 18 -4.90 10.18 -22.34
CA VAL A 18 -3.46 10.33 -22.62
C VAL A 18 -2.64 9.51 -21.62
N LEU A 19 -2.92 9.63 -20.31
CA LEU A 19 -2.21 8.87 -19.28
C LEU A 19 -2.39 7.36 -19.46
N ARG A 20 -3.60 6.89 -19.81
CA ARG A 20 -3.85 5.48 -20.12
C ARG A 20 -3.06 4.99 -21.31
N VAL A 21 -3.04 5.77 -22.40
CA VAL A 21 -2.24 5.46 -23.58
C VAL A 21 -0.76 5.40 -23.22
N LEU A 22 -0.25 6.36 -22.43
CA LEU A 22 1.13 6.35 -21.96
C LEU A 22 1.44 5.12 -21.09
N CYS A 23 0.53 4.70 -20.20
CA CYS A 23 0.70 3.47 -19.42
C CYS A 23 0.74 2.22 -20.31
N VAL A 24 -0.16 2.12 -21.30
CA VAL A 24 -0.16 1.00 -22.25
C VAL A 24 1.12 1.00 -23.08
N LEU A 25 1.53 2.16 -23.60
CA LEU A 25 2.77 2.31 -24.34
C LEU A 25 3.97 1.91 -23.48
N ALA A 26 4.04 2.35 -22.23
CA ALA A 26 5.10 1.95 -21.30
C ALA A 26 5.16 0.42 -21.16
N VAL A 27 4.04 -0.24 -20.88
CA VAL A 27 3.97 -1.71 -20.77
C VAL A 27 4.36 -2.41 -22.08
N VAL A 28 3.87 -1.93 -23.23
CA VAL A 28 4.20 -2.49 -24.54
C VAL A 28 5.69 -2.32 -24.85
N THR A 29 6.28 -1.18 -24.51
CA THR A 29 7.72 -0.93 -24.69
C THR A 29 8.60 -1.76 -23.76
N CYS A 30 8.08 -2.22 -22.61
CA CYS A 30 8.82 -3.14 -21.75
C CYS A 30 9.11 -4.49 -22.43
N TYR A 31 8.26 -4.96 -23.35
CA TYR A 31 8.46 -6.24 -24.02
C TYR A 31 9.72 -6.27 -24.92
N PRO A 32 9.91 -5.37 -25.91
CA PRO A 32 11.14 -5.34 -26.69
C PRO A 32 12.37 -4.95 -25.85
N CYS A 33 12.18 -4.16 -24.77
CA CYS A 33 13.26 -3.75 -23.89
C CYS A 33 13.56 -4.74 -22.74
N GLN A 34 12.88 -5.88 -22.68
CA GLN A 34 12.93 -6.77 -21.51
C GLN A 34 14.35 -7.22 -21.14
N SER A 35 15.20 -7.50 -22.12
CA SER A 35 16.58 -7.92 -21.89
C SER A 35 17.43 -6.79 -21.30
N SER A 36 17.21 -5.56 -21.76
CA SER A 36 17.89 -4.38 -21.20
C SER A 36 17.41 -4.10 -19.77
N ILE A 37 16.10 -4.20 -19.53
CA ILE A 37 15.52 -4.04 -18.19
C ILE A 37 16.07 -5.13 -17.25
N GLN A 38 16.11 -6.39 -17.70
CA GLN A 38 16.68 -7.49 -16.93
C GLN A 38 18.14 -7.22 -16.56
N HIS A 39 18.96 -6.75 -17.51
CA HIS A 39 20.35 -6.40 -17.24
C HIS A 39 20.50 -5.36 -16.12
N HIS A 40 19.63 -4.34 -16.09
CA HIS A 40 19.63 -3.35 -15.02
C HIS A 40 19.12 -3.92 -13.69
N ILE A 41 18.15 -4.85 -13.72
CA ILE A 41 17.72 -5.59 -12.52
C ILE A 41 18.88 -6.40 -11.94
N ASP A 42 19.66 -7.08 -12.79
CA ASP A 42 20.80 -7.89 -12.38
C ASP A 42 21.90 -7.01 -11.77
N ILE A 43 22.23 -5.87 -12.39
CA ILE A 43 23.19 -4.90 -11.85
C ILE A 43 22.72 -4.36 -10.50
N LEU A 44 21.46 -3.92 -10.42
CA LEU A 44 20.90 -3.36 -9.19
C LEU A 44 20.91 -4.39 -8.07
N TRP A 45 20.52 -5.64 -8.36
CA TRP A 45 20.53 -6.71 -7.37
C TRP A 45 21.94 -7.02 -6.90
N ASN A 46 22.89 -7.16 -7.83
CA ASN A 46 24.29 -7.41 -7.51
C ASN A 46 24.87 -6.29 -6.64
N TYR A 47 24.52 -5.03 -6.91
CA TYR A 47 24.90 -3.92 -6.05
C TYR A 47 24.26 -4.01 -4.66
N LEU A 48 22.94 -4.17 -4.58
CA LEU A 48 22.17 -4.14 -3.33
C LEU A 48 22.55 -5.29 -2.39
N ARG A 49 22.76 -6.51 -2.89
CA ARG A 49 23.07 -7.67 -2.03
C ARG A 49 24.40 -7.54 -1.29
N HIS A 50 25.29 -6.62 -1.71
CA HIS A 50 26.55 -6.31 -1.05
C HIS A 50 26.50 -5.04 -0.17
N GLN A 51 25.39 -4.31 -0.16
CA GLN A 51 25.26 -3.11 0.69
C GLN A 51 24.95 -3.49 2.13
N VAL A 52 25.75 -2.99 3.08
CA VAL A 52 25.60 -3.26 4.52
C VAL A 52 24.17 -3.00 5.01
N LEU A 53 23.61 -1.83 4.66
CA LEU A 53 22.25 -1.45 5.05
C LEU A 53 21.18 -2.42 4.52
N TYR A 54 21.38 -2.92 3.29
CA TYR A 54 20.48 -3.90 2.69
C TYR A 54 20.68 -5.29 3.30
N GLN A 55 21.89 -5.67 3.70
CA GLN A 55 22.12 -6.96 4.33
C GLN A 55 21.48 -7.06 5.72
N THR A 56 21.27 -5.94 6.42
CA THR A 56 20.66 -5.97 7.77
C THR A 56 19.27 -6.60 7.78
N VAL A 57 18.93 -7.32 8.86
CA VAL A 57 17.55 -7.81 9.07
C VAL A 57 16.53 -6.69 9.24
N TYR A 58 16.98 -5.52 9.66
CA TYR A 58 16.16 -4.33 9.88
C TYR A 58 15.87 -3.55 8.59
N PHE A 59 16.40 -3.97 7.43
CA PHE A 59 16.29 -3.23 6.17
C PHE A 59 14.86 -2.81 5.87
N GLU A 60 13.94 -3.78 5.83
CA GLU A 60 12.54 -3.53 5.49
C GLU A 60 11.87 -2.60 6.51
N THR A 61 12.21 -2.75 7.79
CA THR A 61 11.64 -1.96 8.89
C THR A 61 11.98 -0.48 8.77
N TRP A 62 13.25 -0.11 8.53
CA TRP A 62 13.59 1.31 8.34
C TRP A 62 13.23 1.81 6.94
N PHE A 63 13.29 0.95 5.91
CA PHE A 63 12.97 1.34 4.54
C PHE A 63 11.49 1.73 4.40
N VAL A 64 10.57 1.03 5.08
CA VAL A 64 9.15 1.42 5.14
C VAL A 64 8.98 2.81 5.73
N VAL A 65 9.66 3.12 6.84
CA VAL A 65 9.61 4.44 7.48
C VAL A 65 10.17 5.53 6.56
N LEU A 66 11.27 5.24 5.85
CA LEU A 66 11.86 6.15 4.87
C LEU A 66 10.89 6.42 3.71
N CYS A 67 10.33 5.36 3.10
CA CYS A 67 9.38 5.47 2.01
C CYS A 67 8.17 6.30 2.43
N TYR A 68 7.58 6.02 3.59
CA TYR A 68 6.47 6.81 4.10
C TYR A 68 6.86 8.27 4.30
N SER A 69 8.01 8.54 4.94
CA SER A 69 8.46 9.90 5.23
C SER A 69 8.67 10.72 3.97
N ILE A 70 9.11 10.11 2.86
CA ILE A 70 9.29 10.80 1.58
C ILE A 70 7.94 10.95 0.85
N ILE A 71 7.18 9.87 0.73
CA ILE A 71 5.93 9.84 -0.05
C ILE A 71 4.88 10.76 0.58
N ALA A 72 4.78 10.80 1.92
CA ALA A 72 3.85 11.66 2.62
C ALA A 72 4.10 13.17 2.40
N LEU A 73 5.30 13.58 1.98
CA LEU A 73 5.58 14.97 1.64
C LEU A 73 4.77 15.46 0.43
N VAL A 74 4.37 14.56 -0.47
CA VAL A 74 3.62 14.92 -1.67
C VAL A 74 2.24 15.50 -1.33
N PRO A 75 1.33 14.78 -0.63
CA PRO A 75 0.04 15.34 -0.24
C PRO A 75 0.18 16.51 0.74
N GLU A 76 1.22 16.54 1.57
CA GLU A 76 1.52 17.70 2.43
C GLU A 76 1.85 18.95 1.62
N ALA A 77 2.70 18.83 0.61
CA ALA A 77 3.03 19.93 -0.29
C ALA A 77 1.81 20.37 -1.10
N MET A 78 1.03 19.42 -1.62
CA MET A 78 -0.22 19.72 -2.33
C MET A 78 -1.21 20.50 -1.46
N ALA A 79 -1.30 20.21 -0.17
CA ALA A 79 -2.18 20.92 0.76
C ALA A 79 -1.84 22.41 0.92
N GLN A 80 -0.60 22.80 0.61
CA GLN A 80 -0.11 24.19 0.69
C GLN A 80 -0.31 24.97 -0.61
N VAL A 81 -0.56 24.29 -1.73
CA VAL A 81 -0.71 24.94 -3.04
C VAL A 81 -2.19 25.10 -3.39
N SER A 82 -2.62 26.35 -3.60
CA SER A 82 -4.03 26.72 -3.83
C SER A 82 -4.66 26.01 -5.03
N CYS A 83 -3.90 25.63 -6.05
CA CYS A 83 -4.41 24.96 -7.24
C CYS A 83 -5.00 23.56 -6.96
N PHE A 84 -4.60 22.91 -5.85
CA PHE A 84 -5.12 21.62 -5.43
C PHE A 84 -6.34 21.72 -4.51
N SER A 85 -6.68 22.91 -4.01
CA SER A 85 -7.85 23.12 -3.14
C SER A 85 -9.16 22.61 -3.76
N ARG A 86 -9.30 22.76 -5.10
CA ARG A 86 -10.46 22.28 -5.87
C ARG A 86 -10.63 20.76 -5.90
N TYR A 87 -9.58 20.00 -5.58
CA TYR A 87 -9.61 18.53 -5.56
C TYR A 87 -9.68 17.98 -4.13
N ARG A 88 -9.69 18.86 -3.13
CA ARG A 88 -9.72 18.47 -1.72
C ARG A 88 -11.07 17.84 -1.39
N LEU A 89 -11.04 16.68 -0.74
CA LEU A 89 -12.22 15.98 -0.28
C LEU A 89 -12.89 16.71 0.90
N GLU A 90 -14.17 16.46 1.12
CA GLU A 90 -14.92 17.10 2.20
C GLU A 90 -14.26 16.80 3.55
N ARG A 91 -14.27 17.76 4.48
CA ARG A 91 -13.66 17.66 5.83
C ARG A 91 -12.15 17.48 5.86
N SER A 92 -11.48 17.13 4.75
CA SER A 92 -10.02 17.06 4.68
C SER A 92 -9.38 18.43 4.84
N SER A 93 -8.38 18.55 5.71
CA SER A 93 -7.60 19.78 5.89
C SER A 93 -6.11 19.53 5.81
N ALA A 94 -5.33 20.62 5.71
CA ALA A 94 -3.90 20.52 5.95
C ALA A 94 -3.68 20.15 7.42
N ALA A 95 -2.92 19.07 7.67
CA ALA A 95 -2.49 18.74 9.01
C ALA A 95 -1.33 19.65 9.43
N PRO A 96 -1.28 20.10 10.71
CA PRO A 96 -0.09 20.75 11.22
C PRO A 96 1.11 19.78 11.14
N ARG A 97 2.27 20.32 10.76
CA ARG A 97 3.51 19.54 10.75
C ARG A 97 3.86 19.12 12.18
N PRO A 98 4.17 17.84 12.41
CA PRO A 98 4.61 17.38 13.72
C PRO A 98 5.97 17.97 14.06
N SER A 99 6.24 18.11 15.35
CA SER A 99 7.58 18.47 15.81
C SER A 99 8.57 17.33 15.57
N ILE A 100 9.88 17.63 15.50
CA ILE A 100 10.92 16.61 15.36
C ILE A 100 10.82 15.53 16.46
N PRO A 101 10.62 15.87 17.76
CA PRO A 101 10.40 14.86 18.78
C PRO A 101 9.21 13.95 18.50
N GLN A 102 8.08 14.48 18.04
CA GLN A 102 6.90 13.68 17.69
C GLN A 102 7.20 12.70 16.55
N LEU A 103 7.91 13.16 15.50
CA LEU A 103 8.34 12.28 14.41
C LEU A 103 9.27 11.17 14.90
N MET A 104 10.21 11.49 15.79
CA MET A 104 11.10 10.49 16.39
C MET A 104 10.34 9.47 17.23
N THR A 105 9.38 9.92 18.04
CA THR A 105 8.50 9.04 18.82
C THR A 105 7.64 8.15 17.92
N GLU A 106 6.98 8.73 16.90
CA GLU A 106 6.16 7.99 15.94
C GLU A 106 6.99 6.93 15.20
N GLY A 107 8.18 7.30 14.71
CA GLY A 107 9.12 6.41 14.03
C GLY A 107 9.63 5.29 14.94
N THR A 108 9.95 5.61 16.20
CA THR A 108 10.43 4.62 17.18
C THR A 108 9.33 3.61 17.51
N LEU A 109 8.12 4.08 17.79
CA LEU A 109 6.96 3.21 18.04
C LEU A 109 6.57 2.38 16.81
N TYR A 110 6.90 2.86 15.61
CA TYR A 110 6.72 2.11 14.37
C TYR A 110 7.74 0.98 14.23
N MET A 111 9.01 1.32 14.41
CA MET A 111 10.10 0.37 14.17
C MET A 111 10.23 -0.66 15.27
N LEU A 112 10.04 -0.30 16.55
CA LEU A 112 10.43 -1.15 17.68
C LEU A 112 9.79 -2.55 17.68
N PRO A 113 8.47 -2.73 17.51
CA PRO A 113 7.88 -4.07 17.50
C PRO A 113 8.35 -4.92 16.32
N LEU A 114 8.51 -4.30 15.14
CA LEU A 114 8.93 -4.99 13.92
C LEU A 114 10.42 -5.33 13.96
N ALA A 115 11.25 -4.41 14.44
CA ALA A 115 12.67 -4.63 14.68
C ALA A 115 12.87 -5.77 15.67
N ALA A 116 12.11 -5.81 16.76
CA ALA A 116 12.17 -6.92 17.72
C ALA A 116 11.85 -8.28 17.07
N LEU A 117 10.85 -8.33 16.17
CA LEU A 117 10.55 -9.53 15.39
C LEU A 117 11.68 -9.87 14.40
N ASP A 118 12.20 -8.88 13.68
CA ASP A 118 13.32 -9.05 12.73
C ASP A 118 14.60 -9.53 13.43
N THR A 119 14.81 -9.18 14.71
CA THR A 119 15.94 -9.64 15.53
C THR A 119 15.88 -11.15 15.81
N VAL A 120 14.70 -11.75 15.89
CA VAL A 120 14.54 -13.16 16.33
C VAL A 120 14.02 -14.08 15.23
N ILE A 121 13.49 -13.55 14.14
CA ILE A 121 12.92 -14.32 13.03
C ILE A 121 13.86 -14.33 11.83
N VAL A 122 14.26 -15.55 11.41
CA VAL A 122 14.92 -15.75 10.11
C VAL A 122 13.88 -15.69 9.00
N LYS A 123 13.89 -14.61 8.22
CA LYS A 123 13.09 -14.50 6.99
C LYS A 123 13.62 -15.46 5.93
N ARG A 124 12.72 -16.31 5.40
CA ARG A 124 13.01 -17.22 4.29
C ARG A 124 12.72 -16.51 2.96
N PHE A 125 13.71 -16.45 2.09
CA PHE A 125 13.59 -15.95 0.72
C PHE A 125 13.74 -17.11 -0.27
N PRO A 126 13.17 -16.99 -1.49
CA PRO A 126 13.38 -17.98 -2.55
C PRO A 126 14.87 -18.12 -2.88
N ASP A 127 15.26 -19.31 -3.35
CA ASP A 127 16.60 -19.61 -3.88
C ASP A 127 17.76 -19.43 -2.89
N VAL A 128 17.45 -19.28 -1.60
CA VAL A 128 18.43 -19.33 -0.52
C VAL A 128 18.65 -20.79 -0.11
N PRO A 129 19.90 -21.29 -0.09
CA PRO A 129 20.21 -22.65 0.34
C PRO A 129 19.73 -22.95 1.78
N GLU A 130 19.17 -24.14 2.00
CA GLU A 130 18.58 -24.52 3.31
C GLU A 130 19.62 -24.67 4.42
N ASP A 131 20.86 -25.01 4.08
CA ASP A 131 22.00 -25.04 4.99
C ASP A 131 22.33 -23.63 5.53
N VAL A 132 22.32 -22.60 4.68
CA VAL A 132 22.49 -21.20 5.10
C VAL A 132 21.39 -20.78 6.07
N LEU A 133 20.14 -21.16 5.78
CA LEU A 133 19.01 -20.86 6.67
C LEU A 133 19.10 -21.62 8.00
N LYS A 134 19.56 -22.87 8.00
CA LYS A 134 19.80 -23.65 9.22
C LYS A 134 20.87 -23.02 10.08
N LEU A 135 22.00 -22.61 9.48
CA LEU A 135 23.08 -21.93 10.19
C LEU A 135 22.59 -20.64 10.86
N LYS A 136 21.87 -19.78 10.14
CA LYS A 136 21.32 -18.54 10.73
C LYS A 136 20.34 -18.79 11.87
N ARG A 137 19.57 -19.89 11.82
CA ARG A 137 18.65 -20.27 12.89
C ARG A 137 19.32 -20.74 14.18
N LEU A 138 20.64 -20.97 14.17
CA LEU A 138 21.40 -21.27 15.39
C LEU A 138 21.60 -20.01 16.25
N ASP A 139 21.62 -18.83 15.63
CA ASP A 139 21.75 -17.56 16.34
C ASP A 139 20.39 -17.09 16.86
N TRP A 140 20.34 -16.61 18.11
CA TRP A 140 19.13 -16.02 18.67
C TRP A 140 18.95 -14.55 18.26
N ILE A 141 20.05 -13.89 17.89
CA ILE A 141 20.08 -12.48 17.47
C ILE A 141 20.49 -12.42 16.01
N GLN A 142 19.51 -12.25 15.15
CA GLN A 142 19.68 -12.07 13.73
C GLN A 142 20.26 -10.67 13.44
N ARG A 143 21.29 -10.63 12.60
CA ARG A 143 21.94 -9.38 12.18
C ARG A 143 21.83 -9.17 10.68
N GLU A 144 22.00 -10.24 9.92
CA GLU A 144 22.03 -10.24 8.47
C GLU A 144 21.00 -11.18 7.86
N ARG A 145 20.34 -10.73 6.80
CA ARG A 145 19.41 -11.51 5.98
C ARG A 145 20.18 -12.57 5.18
N ALA A 146 19.55 -13.72 4.93
CA ALA A 146 20.05 -14.66 3.93
C ALA A 146 19.54 -14.23 2.55
N LEU A 147 20.40 -13.68 1.70
CA LEU A 147 19.98 -13.17 0.39
C LEU A 147 20.36 -14.17 -0.72
N PRO A 148 19.49 -14.42 -1.71
CA PRO A 148 19.81 -15.29 -2.85
C PRO A 148 20.89 -14.65 -3.74
N GLU A 149 21.60 -15.49 -4.49
CA GLU A 149 22.68 -15.05 -5.38
C GLU A 149 22.14 -14.34 -6.62
N CYS A 150 21.19 -14.97 -7.30
CA CYS A 150 20.60 -14.46 -8.53
C CYS A 150 19.53 -13.40 -8.27
N ALA A 151 19.38 -12.48 -9.22
CA ALA A 151 18.29 -11.52 -9.25
C ALA A 151 16.97 -12.20 -9.68
N PRO A 152 15.80 -11.63 -9.40
CA PRO A 152 14.56 -12.15 -9.95
C PRO A 152 14.49 -11.79 -11.44
N SER A 153 13.79 -12.61 -12.22
CA SER A 153 13.45 -12.19 -13.58
C SER A 153 12.47 -11.00 -13.55
N LEU A 154 12.46 -10.18 -14.60
CA LEU A 154 11.51 -9.08 -14.76
C LEU A 154 10.07 -9.56 -14.58
N GLY A 155 9.72 -10.69 -15.22
CA GLY A 155 8.40 -11.29 -15.09
C GLY A 155 8.08 -11.72 -13.65
N GLN A 156 9.04 -12.33 -12.96
CA GLN A 156 8.90 -12.72 -11.56
C GLN A 156 8.70 -11.50 -10.65
N LEU A 157 9.49 -10.43 -10.85
CA LEU A 157 9.36 -9.19 -10.09
C LEU A 157 7.96 -8.59 -10.25
N VAL A 158 7.50 -8.42 -11.50
CA VAL A 158 6.18 -7.83 -11.79
C VAL A 158 5.05 -8.69 -11.21
N TRP A 159 5.07 -10.00 -11.46
CA TRP A 159 4.04 -10.92 -10.97
C TRP A 159 4.01 -10.97 -9.43
N GLN A 160 5.16 -11.07 -8.77
CA GLN A 160 5.22 -11.15 -7.30
C GLN A 160 4.65 -9.88 -6.65
N VAL A 161 4.98 -8.69 -7.17
CA VAL A 161 4.43 -7.43 -6.65
C VAL A 161 2.92 -7.38 -6.86
N ALA A 162 2.44 -7.66 -8.07
CA ALA A 162 1.01 -7.61 -8.39
C ALA A 162 0.19 -8.63 -7.59
N ALA A 163 0.63 -9.89 -7.55
CA ALA A 163 -0.05 -10.94 -6.81
C ALA A 163 -0.04 -10.68 -5.29
N ALA A 164 1.07 -10.20 -4.73
CA ALA A 164 1.14 -9.85 -3.31
C ALA A 164 0.18 -8.70 -2.94
N LEU A 165 -0.02 -7.73 -3.83
CA LEU A 165 -0.99 -6.64 -3.62
C LEU A 165 -2.43 -7.17 -3.62
N ILE A 166 -2.79 -8.02 -4.60
CA ILE A 166 -4.13 -8.62 -4.69
C ILE A 166 -4.43 -9.49 -3.47
N ILE A 167 -3.49 -10.36 -3.09
CA ILE A 167 -3.61 -11.24 -1.92
C ILE A 167 -3.72 -10.43 -0.63
N TYR A 168 -2.85 -9.42 -0.46
CA TYR A 168 -2.91 -8.53 0.70
C TYR A 168 -4.28 -7.88 0.81
N ASP A 169 -4.78 -7.35 -0.29
CA ASP A 169 -6.04 -6.62 -0.33
C ASP A 169 -7.23 -7.51 0.07
N ALA A 170 -7.26 -8.76 -0.41
CA ALA A 170 -8.26 -9.75 0.00
C ALA A 170 -8.16 -10.09 1.50
N MET A 171 -6.96 -10.34 2.01
CA MET A 171 -6.76 -10.67 3.41
C MET A 171 -7.10 -9.51 4.33
N PHE A 172 -6.66 -8.30 3.95
CA PHE A 172 -6.88 -7.10 4.74
C PHE A 172 -8.35 -6.69 4.72
N TYR A 173 -9.08 -6.93 3.62
CA TYR A 173 -10.54 -6.82 3.62
C TYR A 173 -11.18 -7.63 4.76
N VAL A 174 -10.80 -8.90 4.94
CA VAL A 174 -11.39 -9.76 5.98
C VAL A 174 -11.10 -9.19 7.36
N ILE A 175 -9.86 -8.77 7.60
CA ILE A 175 -9.45 -8.15 8.88
C ILE A 175 -10.24 -6.85 9.11
N HIS A 176 -10.26 -5.98 8.11
CA HIS A 176 -10.86 -4.65 8.17
C HIS A 176 -12.38 -4.74 8.38
N TYR A 177 -13.06 -5.61 7.63
CA TYR A 177 -14.46 -5.93 7.85
C TYR A 177 -14.71 -6.45 9.27
N SER A 178 -13.85 -7.36 9.76
CA SER A 178 -14.00 -7.97 11.09
C SER A 178 -13.87 -6.94 12.22
N VAL A 179 -12.90 -6.02 12.13
CA VAL A 179 -12.73 -4.96 13.14
C VAL A 179 -13.88 -3.96 13.12
N HIS A 180 -14.52 -3.72 11.96
CA HIS A 180 -15.73 -2.92 11.88
C HIS A 180 -16.98 -3.65 12.39
N ARG A 181 -17.08 -4.96 12.15
CA ARG A 181 -18.29 -5.72 12.50
C ARG A 181 -18.36 -6.03 13.99
N ASN A 182 -17.23 -6.14 14.66
CA ASN A 182 -17.16 -6.37 16.10
C ASN A 182 -17.01 -5.04 16.86
N ALA A 183 -17.99 -4.68 17.68
CA ALA A 183 -18.01 -3.40 18.41
C ALA A 183 -16.83 -3.22 19.38
N PHE A 184 -16.34 -4.30 20.00
CA PHE A 184 -15.17 -4.24 20.87
C PHE A 184 -13.90 -3.97 20.08
N LEU A 185 -13.67 -4.72 19.00
CA LEU A 185 -12.51 -4.51 18.12
C LEU A 185 -12.54 -3.12 17.49
N TYR A 186 -13.70 -2.64 17.04
CA TYR A 186 -13.85 -1.30 16.51
C TYR A 186 -13.39 -0.26 17.52
N ARG A 187 -14.02 -0.23 18.71
CA ARG A 187 -13.73 0.80 19.73
C ARG A 187 -12.29 0.79 20.23
N THR A 188 -11.67 -0.38 20.31
CA THR A 188 -10.34 -0.54 20.92
C THR A 188 -9.18 -0.44 19.92
N ILE A 189 -9.39 -0.90 18.68
CA ILE A 189 -8.32 -1.05 17.69
C ILE A 189 -8.46 -0.05 16.55
N HIS A 190 -9.67 0.21 16.07
CA HIS A 190 -9.88 0.86 14.76
C HIS A 190 -10.55 2.26 14.83
N ALA A 191 -11.33 2.54 15.87
CA ALA A 191 -11.93 3.85 16.09
C ALA A 191 -10.88 4.99 16.12
N PRO A 192 -9.68 4.83 16.73
CA PRO A 192 -8.63 5.85 16.66
C PRO A 192 -8.15 6.16 15.23
N HIS A 193 -8.27 5.21 14.30
CA HIS A 193 -7.96 5.41 12.89
C HIS A 193 -9.06 6.20 12.15
N HIS A 194 -10.31 6.09 12.58
CA HIS A 194 -11.42 6.90 12.04
C HIS A 194 -11.56 8.27 12.72
N ASP A 195 -10.96 8.44 13.90
CA ASP A 195 -11.09 9.65 14.71
C ASP A 195 -10.19 10.80 14.23
N HIS A 196 -10.60 11.41 13.11
CA HIS A 196 -9.91 12.56 12.51
C HIS A 196 -10.90 13.71 12.27
N PRO A 197 -11.13 14.58 13.27
CA PRO A 197 -12.06 15.71 13.17
C PRO A 197 -11.71 16.68 12.03
N ALA A 198 -10.43 16.73 11.65
CA ALA A 198 -9.89 17.53 10.55
C ALA A 198 -9.85 16.77 9.19
N GLY A 199 -10.59 15.66 9.10
CA GLY A 199 -10.69 14.79 7.92
C GLY A 199 -9.38 14.10 7.53
N LEU A 200 -9.39 13.50 6.34
CA LEU A 200 -8.24 12.75 5.83
C LEU A 200 -7.11 13.67 5.36
N HIS A 201 -5.89 13.28 5.69
CA HIS A 201 -4.63 13.85 5.21
C HIS A 201 -3.57 12.74 5.19
N GLY A 202 -2.49 12.88 4.41
CA GLY A 202 -1.51 11.79 4.20
C GLY A 202 -0.98 11.14 5.49
N ARG A 203 -0.85 11.90 6.59
CA ARG A 203 -0.43 11.35 7.89
C ARG A 203 -1.42 10.41 8.59
N VAL A 204 -2.70 10.41 8.22
CA VAL A 204 -3.71 9.47 8.76
C VAL A 204 -3.29 8.03 8.51
N THR A 205 -2.58 7.77 7.40
CA THR A 205 -2.00 6.46 7.05
C THR A 205 -1.26 5.78 8.21
N ASN A 206 -0.60 6.56 9.08
CA ASN A 206 0.19 6.05 10.20
C ASN A 206 -0.46 6.25 11.58
N ARG A 207 -1.66 6.83 11.64
CA ARG A 207 -2.47 6.93 12.86
C ARG A 207 -3.23 5.63 13.07
N LEU A 208 -2.48 4.61 13.47
CA LEU A 208 -2.95 3.26 13.74
C LEU A 208 -2.62 2.90 15.18
N THR A 209 -3.46 2.08 15.81
CA THR A 209 -3.04 1.40 17.04
C THR A 209 -1.91 0.42 16.75
N VAL A 210 -1.15 -0.01 17.78
CA VAL A 210 -0.09 -1.01 17.60
C VAL A 210 -0.65 -2.31 17.02
N ALA A 211 -1.85 -2.73 17.47
CA ALA A 211 -2.50 -3.94 16.98
C ALA A 211 -2.87 -3.84 15.49
N GLU A 212 -3.47 -2.71 15.08
CA GLU A 212 -3.84 -2.47 13.69
C GLU A 212 -2.61 -2.39 12.78
N ARG A 213 -1.54 -1.72 13.24
CA ARG A 213 -0.27 -1.65 12.54
C ARG A 213 0.36 -3.04 12.34
N LEU A 214 0.37 -3.86 13.38
CA LEU A 214 0.86 -5.24 13.28
C LEU A 214 0.00 -6.05 12.30
N ALA A 215 -1.33 -5.93 12.34
CA ALA A 215 -2.21 -6.61 11.41
C ALA A 215 -1.92 -6.22 9.94
N LEU A 216 -1.71 -4.92 9.68
CA LEU A 216 -1.34 -4.39 8.36
C LEU A 216 -0.01 -4.96 7.88
N VAL A 217 1.05 -4.87 8.69
CA VAL A 217 2.41 -5.27 8.29
C VAL A 217 2.55 -6.78 8.20
N LEU A 218 1.93 -7.54 9.11
CA LEU A 218 1.97 -9.01 9.08
C LEU A 218 1.19 -9.55 7.88
N SER A 219 0.06 -8.94 7.52
CA SER A 219 -0.70 -9.32 6.32
C SER A 219 0.12 -9.07 5.04
N ALA A 220 0.81 -7.93 4.94
CA ALA A 220 1.67 -7.63 3.80
C ALA A 220 2.88 -8.59 3.73
N ASN A 221 3.48 -8.92 4.86
CA ASN A 221 4.56 -9.91 4.92
C ASN A 221 4.07 -11.31 4.52
N PHE A 222 2.87 -11.68 4.95
CA PHE A 222 2.29 -12.97 4.61
C PHE A 222 1.94 -13.07 3.12
N SER A 223 1.37 -12.02 2.52
CA SER A 223 1.07 -12.02 1.07
C SER A 223 2.34 -12.18 0.23
N LEU A 224 3.42 -11.48 0.60
CA LEU A 224 4.75 -11.63 -0.02
C LEU A 224 5.33 -13.04 0.18
N ARG A 225 5.06 -13.68 1.32
CA ARG A 225 5.48 -15.06 1.59
C ARG A 225 4.73 -16.06 0.72
N LEU A 226 3.42 -15.88 0.50
CA LEU A 226 2.62 -16.79 -0.34
C LEU A 226 3.09 -16.82 -1.79
N VAL A 227 3.60 -15.70 -2.32
CA VAL A 227 4.13 -15.61 -3.68
C VAL A 227 5.62 -15.90 -3.78
N CYS A 228 6.23 -16.37 -2.68
CA CYS A 228 7.68 -16.61 -2.56
C CYS A 228 8.49 -15.40 -3.04
N ALA A 229 8.12 -14.19 -2.60
CA ALA A 229 8.68 -12.95 -3.12
C ALA A 229 10.20 -12.87 -2.94
N HIS A 230 10.92 -12.59 -4.04
CA HIS A 230 12.34 -12.27 -4.00
C HIS A 230 12.58 -10.97 -3.20
N PRO A 231 13.69 -10.81 -2.45
CA PRO A 231 13.95 -9.58 -1.67
C PRO A 231 13.82 -8.29 -2.46
N LEU A 232 14.29 -8.27 -3.72
CA LEU A 232 14.11 -7.12 -4.60
C LEU A 232 12.63 -6.84 -4.92
N SER A 233 11.82 -7.87 -5.19
CA SER A 233 10.36 -7.73 -5.38
C SER A 233 9.70 -7.18 -4.12
N ARG A 234 10.16 -7.59 -2.93
CA ARG A 234 9.68 -7.05 -1.65
C ARG A 234 10.04 -5.57 -1.48
N THR A 235 11.24 -5.16 -1.86
CA THR A 235 11.65 -3.74 -1.87
C THR A 235 10.74 -2.91 -2.76
N VAL A 236 10.49 -3.37 -4.00
CA VAL A 236 9.59 -2.69 -4.94
C VAL A 236 8.15 -2.66 -4.40
N PHE A 237 7.68 -3.78 -3.86
CA PHE A 237 6.38 -3.88 -3.22
C PHE A 237 6.21 -2.83 -2.11
N ILE A 238 7.21 -2.66 -1.22
CA ILE A 238 7.13 -1.66 -0.13
C ILE A 238 6.90 -0.26 -0.70
N VAL A 239 7.61 0.13 -1.75
CA VAL A 239 7.44 1.47 -2.37
C VAL A 239 6.03 1.65 -2.90
N VAL A 240 5.54 0.68 -3.69
CA VAL A 240 4.20 0.73 -4.28
C VAL A 240 3.11 0.69 -3.20
N PHE A 241 3.24 -0.21 -2.24
CA PHE A 241 2.32 -0.43 -1.13
C PHE A 241 2.15 0.81 -0.27
N ILE A 242 3.26 1.43 0.14
CA ILE A 242 3.22 2.67 0.92
C ILE A 242 2.69 3.84 0.08
N GLY A 243 3.02 3.89 -1.22
CA GLY A 243 2.44 4.83 -2.17
C GLY A 243 0.91 4.78 -2.17
N LEU A 244 0.34 3.60 -2.36
CA LEU A 244 -1.12 3.39 -2.37
C LEU A 244 -1.76 3.72 -1.03
N LEU A 245 -1.14 3.31 0.09
CA LEU A 245 -1.65 3.63 1.43
C LEU A 245 -1.68 5.15 1.69
N VAL A 246 -0.63 5.87 1.32
CA VAL A 246 -0.58 7.33 1.47
C VAL A 246 -1.58 8.01 0.55
N GLU A 247 -1.70 7.56 -0.69
CA GLU A 247 -2.66 8.13 -1.64
C GLU A 247 -4.10 7.97 -1.16
N ASN A 248 -4.47 6.80 -0.62
CA ASN A 248 -5.80 6.57 -0.06
C ASN A 248 -6.20 7.56 1.03
N HIS A 249 -5.23 8.03 1.80
CA HIS A 249 -5.44 8.98 2.88
C HIS A 249 -5.07 10.41 2.50
N ALA A 250 -4.66 10.67 1.26
CA ALA A 250 -4.11 11.96 0.84
C ALA A 250 -5.08 13.13 1.08
N GLY A 251 -6.39 12.87 1.06
CA GLY A 251 -7.43 13.88 1.22
C GLY A 251 -7.74 14.65 -0.08
N PHE A 252 -7.33 14.10 -1.24
CA PHE A 252 -7.55 14.67 -2.56
C PHE A 252 -8.11 13.64 -3.54
N ASP A 253 -9.15 14.00 -4.29
CA ASP A 253 -9.62 13.26 -5.45
C ASP A 253 -9.07 13.90 -6.73
N LEU A 254 -7.87 13.46 -7.13
CA LEU A 254 -7.23 13.99 -8.32
C LEU A 254 -7.81 13.34 -9.59
N PRO A 255 -7.95 14.10 -10.68
CA PRO A 255 -8.45 13.54 -11.93
C PRO A 255 -7.44 12.59 -12.60
N TRP A 256 -6.21 12.49 -12.09
CA TRP A 256 -5.16 11.59 -12.56
C TRP A 256 -4.68 10.61 -11.46
N SER A 257 -5.45 10.42 -10.39
CA SER A 257 -5.16 9.39 -9.40
C SER A 257 -5.19 7.98 -10.02
N TYR A 258 -4.53 7.01 -9.36
CA TYR A 258 -4.37 5.66 -9.93
C TYR A 258 -5.72 5.00 -10.26
N ASP A 259 -6.76 5.28 -9.47
CA ASP A 259 -8.11 4.74 -9.65
C ASP A 259 -8.81 5.29 -10.90
N LYS A 260 -8.39 6.46 -11.38
CA LYS A 260 -8.87 7.06 -12.64
C LYS A 260 -8.04 6.57 -13.83
N ILE A 261 -6.73 6.36 -13.64
CA ILE A 261 -5.85 5.84 -14.68
C ILE A 261 -6.22 4.38 -15.00
N ILE A 262 -6.32 3.51 -13.99
CA ILE A 262 -6.72 2.12 -14.18
C ILE A 262 -8.22 2.06 -14.54
N PRO A 263 -8.60 1.52 -15.71
CA PRO A 263 -9.99 1.51 -16.16
C PRO A 263 -10.87 0.56 -15.35
N PHE A 264 -12.17 0.57 -15.62
CA PHE A 264 -13.19 -0.36 -15.09
C PHE A 264 -13.46 -0.28 -13.57
N GLY A 265 -12.93 0.73 -12.88
CA GLY A 265 -13.21 0.93 -11.45
C GLY A 265 -12.68 -0.20 -10.56
N ILE A 266 -11.63 -0.89 -11.00
CA ILE A 266 -11.01 -2.03 -10.30
C ILE A 266 -10.27 -1.56 -9.03
N MET A 267 -9.95 -0.27 -8.98
CA MET A 267 -9.17 0.41 -7.95
C MET A 267 -10.05 1.40 -7.18
N GLY A 268 -9.85 1.51 -5.87
CA GLY A 268 -10.70 2.30 -4.96
C GLY A 268 -10.33 3.78 -4.89
N GLY A 269 -9.04 4.12 -4.78
CA GLY A 269 -8.58 5.49 -4.71
C GLY A 269 -8.95 6.23 -3.42
N ALA A 270 -8.47 7.47 -3.31
CA ALA A 270 -8.67 8.32 -2.15
C ALA A 270 -10.14 8.65 -1.87
N ALA A 271 -10.95 8.88 -2.92
CA ALA A 271 -12.36 9.23 -2.76
C ALA A 271 -13.19 8.09 -2.14
N ARG A 272 -12.93 6.84 -2.55
CA ARG A 272 -13.61 5.66 -1.99
C ARG A 272 -13.19 5.43 -0.54
N HIS A 273 -11.89 5.49 -0.25
CA HIS A 273 -11.40 5.34 1.12
C HIS A 273 -11.85 6.46 2.04
N HIS A 274 -11.99 7.68 1.52
CA HIS A 274 -12.60 8.79 2.25
C HIS A 274 -14.06 8.53 2.60
N ALA A 275 -14.87 8.03 1.66
CA ALA A 275 -16.25 7.65 1.95
C ALA A 275 -16.31 6.54 3.02
N HIS A 276 -15.38 5.59 3.02
CA HIS A 276 -15.23 4.62 4.10
C HIS A 276 -14.99 5.29 5.46
N HIS A 277 -14.05 6.24 5.56
CA HIS A 277 -13.77 7.00 6.79
C HIS A 277 -14.97 7.82 7.29
N VAL A 278 -15.82 8.31 6.38
CA VAL A 278 -17.00 9.10 6.73
C VAL A 278 -18.17 8.22 7.22
N TYR A 279 -18.38 7.06 6.59
CA TYR A 279 -19.58 6.25 6.82
C TYR A 279 -19.32 4.95 7.61
N GLY A 280 -18.11 4.39 7.57
CA GLY A 280 -17.65 3.21 8.31
C GLY A 280 -18.33 1.87 7.96
N ALA A 281 -19.39 1.86 7.16
CA ALA A 281 -20.24 0.69 6.93
C ALA A 281 -20.01 -0.03 5.57
N ARG A 282 -19.08 0.45 4.76
CA ARG A 282 -18.81 -0.06 3.40
C ARG A 282 -17.38 0.22 2.98
N GLN A 283 -16.96 -0.36 1.85
CA GLN A 283 -15.70 -0.04 1.17
C GLN A 283 -14.46 -0.38 2.02
N TYR A 284 -14.33 -1.65 2.40
CA TYR A 284 -13.30 -2.14 3.31
C TYR A 284 -11.99 -2.53 2.60
N GLN A 285 -12.00 -2.71 1.27
CA GLN A 285 -10.76 -2.99 0.55
C GLN A 285 -9.87 -1.75 0.49
N PRO A 286 -8.58 -1.88 0.82
CA PRO A 286 -7.68 -0.74 0.78
C PRO A 286 -7.40 -0.27 -0.65
N PHE A 287 -7.10 -1.14 -1.61
CA PHE A 287 -6.60 -0.75 -2.93
C PHE A 287 -7.57 -1.08 -4.06
N PHE A 288 -8.10 -2.30 -4.07
CA PHE A 288 -8.99 -2.77 -5.13
C PHE A 288 -10.45 -2.68 -4.71
N THR A 289 -11.38 -3.08 -5.60
CA THR A 289 -12.82 -2.96 -5.35
C THR A 289 -13.61 -4.26 -5.57
N TYR A 290 -12.95 -5.36 -5.94
CA TYR A 290 -13.64 -6.58 -6.39
C TYR A 290 -14.50 -7.25 -5.30
N ILE A 291 -14.06 -7.33 -4.05
CA ILE A 291 -14.85 -7.89 -2.93
C ILE A 291 -15.93 -6.91 -2.52
N ASP A 292 -15.60 -5.63 -2.33
CA ASP A 292 -16.59 -4.62 -1.93
C ASP A 292 -17.71 -4.52 -2.95
N ASN A 293 -17.39 -4.46 -4.24
CA ASN A 293 -18.39 -4.39 -5.31
C ASN A 293 -19.27 -5.64 -5.31
N TYR A 294 -18.67 -6.82 -5.14
CA TYR A 294 -19.43 -8.09 -5.04
C TYR A 294 -20.41 -8.06 -3.85
N MET A 295 -19.94 -7.60 -2.69
CA MET A 295 -20.76 -7.54 -1.47
C MET A 295 -21.85 -6.48 -1.56
N GLU A 296 -21.56 -5.31 -2.14
CA GLU A 296 -22.53 -4.24 -2.39
C GLU A 296 -23.62 -4.67 -3.37
N GLN A 297 -23.26 -5.35 -4.46
CA GLN A 297 -24.22 -5.90 -5.42
C GLN A 297 -25.09 -6.99 -4.79
N SER A 298 -24.50 -7.88 -3.99
CA SER A 298 -25.22 -8.95 -3.30
C SER A 298 -26.24 -8.40 -2.29
N ALA A 299 -25.94 -7.27 -1.64
CA ALA A 299 -26.86 -6.60 -0.72
C ALA A 299 -28.05 -5.92 -1.42
N GLN A 300 -27.90 -5.53 -2.69
CA GLN A 300 -28.96 -4.89 -3.50
C GLN A 300 -29.93 -5.90 -4.12
N HIS A 301 -29.53 -7.17 -4.25
CA HIS A 301 -30.37 -8.27 -4.70
C HIS A 301 -30.57 -9.31 -3.58
N PRO A 302 -31.38 -9.01 -2.55
CA PRO A 302 -31.77 -10.03 -1.59
C PRO A 302 -32.47 -11.15 -2.38
N SER A 303 -31.96 -12.39 -2.28
CA SER A 303 -32.57 -13.57 -2.89
C SER A 303 -34.08 -13.54 -2.62
N VAL A 304 -34.88 -13.45 -3.68
CA VAL A 304 -36.32 -13.73 -3.59
C VAL A 304 -36.41 -15.15 -3.05
N LYS A 305 -36.73 -15.28 -1.76
CA LYS A 305 -37.21 -16.55 -1.24
C LYS A 305 -38.54 -16.79 -1.91
N GLU A 306 -38.53 -17.53 -3.01
CA GLU A 306 -39.71 -18.23 -3.48
C GLU A 306 -40.11 -19.19 -2.36
N ASN A 307 -40.98 -18.72 -1.47
CA ASN A 307 -41.76 -19.58 -0.61
C ASN A 307 -42.80 -20.29 -1.50
N ASN A 308 -42.36 -21.37 -2.14
CA ASN A 308 -43.26 -22.42 -2.60
C ASN A 308 -43.38 -23.44 -1.47
N LEU A 309 -44.41 -23.26 -0.64
CA LEU A 309 -45.13 -24.28 0.14
C LEU A 309 -46.46 -23.69 0.59
#